data_AF-A0A379FLR2-F1
#
_entry.id   AF-A0A379FLR2-F1
#
_cell.length_a   1.000
_cell.length_b   1.000
_cell.length_c   1.000
_cell.angle_alpha   90.00
_cell.angle_beta   90.00
_cell.angle_gamma   90.00
#
_symmetry.space_group_name_H-M   'P 1'
#
loop_
_entity.id
_entity.type
_entity.pdbx_description
1 polymer ?
#
loop_
_entity_poly.entity_id
_entity_poly.type
_entity_poly.pdbx_seq_one_letter_code
_entity_poly.pdbx_strand_id
1 'polypeptide(L)' 'MPLGEYIRRRRICEAAKDLCSTELQVIDIALKYQFDSLQSFAKRFRAYLGTSPSIYRLSGESQNDPLLLEPKVA' A
#
# COMPACT_ATOMS: atom_id res chain seq x y z
N MET A 1 11.38 -14.54 -5.10
CA MET A 1 10.42 -14.07 -4.08
C MET A 1 9.60 -15.26 -3.59
N PRO A 2 9.51 -15.52 -2.27
CA PRO A 2 8.58 -16.51 -1.72
C PRO A 2 7.13 -16.10 -1.97
N LEU A 3 6.24 -17.05 -2.27
CA LEU A 3 4.83 -16.80 -2.60
C LEU A 3 4.10 -15.91 -1.58
N GLY A 4 4.34 -16.14 -0.28
CA GLY A 4 3.73 -15.35 0.78
C GLY A 4 4.13 -13.87 0.76
N GLU A 5 5.32 -13.53 0.26
CA GLU A 5 5.75 -12.15 0.11
C GLU A 5 5.09 -11.49 -1.11
N TYR A 6 4.96 -12.22 -2.22
CA TYR A 6 4.26 -11.74 -3.42
C TYR A 6 2.81 -11.36 -3.11
N ILE A 7 2.10 -12.23 -2.39
CA ILE A 7 0.70 -11.99 -2.00
C ILE A 7 0.58 -10.73 -1.12
N ARG A 8 1.49 -10.54 -0.16
CA ARG A 8 1.48 -9.34 0.71
C ARG A 8 1.77 -8.07 -0.08
N ARG A 9 2.74 -8.10 -1.00
CA ARG A 9 3.06 -6.97 -1.89
C ARG A 9 1.86 -6.61 -2.74
N ARG A 10 1.21 -7.61 -3.35
CA ARG A 10 0.03 -7.40 -4.19
C ARG A 10 -1.13 -6.76 -3.42
N ARG A 11 -1.40 -7.23 -2.19
CA ARG A 11 -2.42 -6.61 -1.31
C ARG A 11 -2.14 -5.13 -1.04
N ILE A 12 -0.89 -4.76 -0.78
CA ILE A 12 -0.51 -3.35 -0.57
C ILE A 12 -0.65 -2.53 -1.85
N CYS A 13 -0.31 -3.09 -3.02
CA CYS A 13 -0.45 -2.41 -4.30
C CYS A 13 -1.93 -2.14 -4.63
N GLU A 14 -2.82 -3.10 -4.39
CA GLU A 14 -4.25 -2.89 -4.61
C GLU A 14 -4.84 -1.89 -3.61
N ALA A 15 -4.41 -1.93 -2.35
CA ALA A 15 -4.77 -0.91 -1.36
C ALA A 15 -4.34 0.50 -1.78
N ALA A 16 -3.15 0.64 -2.38
CA ALA A 16 -2.64 1.90 -2.90
C ALA A 16 -3.49 2.44 -4.06
N LYS A 17 -3.92 1.56 -4.96
CA LYS A 17 -4.85 1.91 -6.05
C LYS A 17 -6.17 2.42 -5.49
N ASP A 18 -6.77 1.69 -4.55
CA ASP A 18 -8.00 2.14 -3.88
C ASP A 18 -7.83 3.47 -3.13
N LEU A 19 -6.65 3.70 -2.53
CA LEU A 19 -6.33 4.94 -1.83
C LEU A 19 -6.38 6.18 -2.73
N CYS A 20 -6.03 6.03 -4.00
CA CYS A 20 -6.05 7.09 -5.02
C CYS A 20 -7.38 7.15 -5.78
N SER A 21 -8.04 6.01 -6.01
CA SER A 21 -9.28 5.94 -6.78
C SER A 21 -10.55 6.17 -5.95
N THR A 22 -10.46 6.10 -4.62
CA THR A 22 -11.62 6.21 -3.72
C THR A 22 -11.41 7.22 -2.61
N GLU A 23 -12.52 7.75 -2.09
CA GLU A 23 -12.55 8.64 -0.92
C GLU A 23 -12.67 7.87 0.42
N LEU A 24 -12.58 6.53 0.39
CA LEU A 24 -12.68 5.69 1.59
C LEU A 24 -11.67 6.11 2.65
N GLN A 25 -12.00 5.94 3.94
CA GLN A 25 -11.02 6.22 4.97
C GLN A 25 -9.88 5.21 4.90
N VAL A 26 -8.67 5.64 5.28
CA VAL A 26 -7.48 4.78 5.24
C VAL A 26 -7.67 3.52 6.12
N ILE A 27 -8.43 3.63 7.21
CA ILE A 27 -8.78 2.49 8.06
C ILE A 27 -9.69 1.48 7.35
N ASP A 28 -10.69 1.94 6.58
CA ASP A 28 -11.59 1.06 5.84
C ASP A 28 -10.83 0.29 4.77
N ILE A 29 -9.90 0.96 4.08
CA ILE A 29 -9.01 0.32 3.11
C ILE A 29 -8.12 -0.70 3.82
N ALA A 30 -7.51 -0.37 4.96
CA ALA A 30 -6.71 -1.32 5.73
C ALA A 30 -7.50 -2.59 6.09
N LEU A 31 -8.74 -2.43 6.57
CA LEU A 31 -9.62 -3.53 6.92
C LEU A 31 -10.03 -4.36 5.68
N LYS A 32 -10.38 -3.71 4.56
CA LYS A 32 -10.69 -4.36 3.28
C LYS A 32 -9.56 -5.28 2.81
N TYR A 33 -8.31 -4.81 2.97
CA TYR A 33 -7.12 -5.58 2.62
C TYR A 33 -6.57 -6.43 3.77
N GLN A 34 -7.42 -6.81 4.73
CA GLN A 34 -7.14 -7.80 5.79
C GLN A 34 -5.97 -7.39 6.71
N PHE A 35 -5.91 -6.12 7.08
CA PHE A 35 -5.02 -5.63 8.14
C PHE A 35 -5.82 -5.40 9.42
N ASP A 36 -5.28 -5.85 10.54
CA ASP A 36 -5.93 -5.75 11.85
C ASP A 36 -5.92 -4.34 12.43
N SER A 37 -5.05 -3.46 11.92
CA SER A 37 -4.97 -2.06 12.35
C SER A 37 -4.39 -1.13 11.29
N LEU A 38 -4.76 0.15 11.40
CA LEU A 38 -4.18 1.22 10.59
C LEU A 38 -2.66 1.32 10.74
N GLN A 39 -2.13 1.09 11.95
CA GLN A 39 -0.69 1.15 12.22
C GLN A 39 0.06 0.03 11.50
N SER A 40 -0.45 -1.21 11.57
CA SER A 40 0.13 -2.35 10.86
C SER A 40 0.10 -2.16 9.35
N PHE A 41 -0.99 -1.60 8.83
CA PHE A 41 -1.12 -1.23 7.42
C PHE A 41 -0.11 -0.15 7.04
N ALA A 42 -0.08 1.00 7.72
CA ALA A 42 0.80 2.12 7.41
C ALA A 42 2.29 1.72 7.48
N LYS A 43 2.67 0.88 8.45
CA LYS A 43 4.04 0.34 8.55
C LYS A 43 4.43 -0.47 7.32
N ARG A 44 3.57 -1.42 6.89
CA ARG A 44 3.84 -2.22 5.69
C ARG A 44 3.77 -1.37 4.42
N PHE A 45 2.79 -0.49 4.31
CA PHE A 45 2.61 0.40 3.17
C PHE A 45 3.87 1.23 2.96
N ARG A 46 4.40 1.87 4.02
CA ARG A 46 5.66 2.63 3.96
C ARG A 46 6.86 1.75 3.63
N ALA A 47 6.92 0.53 4.14
CA ALA A 47 8.02 -0.39 3.83
C ALA A 47 8.06 -0.77 2.34
N TYR A 48 6.90 -0.84 1.66
CA TYR A 48 6.83 -1.19 0.24
C TYR A 48 6.82 0.02 -0.70
N LEU A 49 6.19 1.13 -0.31
CA LEU A 49 5.95 2.31 -1.17
C LEU A 49 6.77 3.54 -0.76
N GLY A 50 7.54 3.45 0.32
CA GLY A 50 8.41 4.53 0.81
C GLY A 50 7.71 5.67 1.54
N THR A 51 6.37 5.77 1.46
CA THR A 51 5.60 6.88 2.05
C THR A 51 4.39 6.38 2.85
N SER A 52 3.72 7.27 3.60
CA SER A 52 2.50 6.93 4.33
C SER A 52 1.27 6.94 3.41
N PRO A 53 0.21 6.16 3.72
CA PRO A 53 -1.01 6.14 2.92
C PRO A 53 -1.64 7.52 2.71
N SER A 54 -1.69 8.35 3.76
CA SER A 54 -2.28 9.69 3.68
C SER A 54 -1.50 10.61 2.74
N ILE A 55 -0.16 10.54 2.77
CA ILE A 55 0.69 11.32 1.86
C ILE A 55 0.58 10.78 0.43
N TYR A 56 0.52 9.46 0.27
CA TYR A 56 0.36 8.82 -1.04
C TYR A 56 -0.95 9.23 -1.73
N ARG A 57 -2.04 9.37 -0.97
CA ARG A 57 -3.31 9.91 -1.49
C ARG A 57 -3.14 11.34 -2.01
N LEU A 58 -2.40 12.18 -1.30
CA LEU A 58 -2.18 13.58 -1.66
C LEU A 58 -1.22 13.73 -2.85
N SER A 59 -0.24 12.84 -3.00
CA SER A 59 0.74 12.91 -4.08
C SER A 59 0.19 12.51 -5.45
N GLY A 60 -0.99 11.86 -5.50
CA GLY A 60 -1.65 11.51 -6.76
C GLY A 60 -0.84 10.60 -7.67
N GLU A 61 0.15 9.87 -7.13
CA GLU A 61 1.05 8.97 -7.87
C GLU A 61 0.32 7.66 -8.26
N SER A 62 -0.74 7.80 -9.06
CA SER A 62 -1.63 6.74 -9.52
C SER A 62 -1.01 5.84 -10.62
N GLN A 63 0.28 6.00 -10.93
CA GLN A 63 0.84 5.52 -12.22
C GLN A 63 2.07 4.62 -12.13
N ASN A 64 2.65 4.40 -10.95
CA ASN A 64 3.75 3.46 -10.83
C ASN A 64 3.24 2.16 -10.23
N ASP A 65 3.05 1.13 -11.07
CA ASP A 65 2.70 -0.21 -10.59
C ASP A 65 3.81 -0.67 -9.64
N PRO A 66 3.56 -0.77 -8.32
CA PRO A 66 4.64 -0.96 -7.37
C PRO A 66 5.23 -2.38 -7.41
N LEU A 67 4.66 -3.28 -8.21
CA LEU A 67 5.26 -4.59 -8.50
C LEU A 67 6.46 -4.46 -9.46
N LEU A 68 6.60 -3.34 -10.16
CA LEU A 68 7.76 -3.00 -11.00
C LEU A 68 8.82 -2.17 -10.25
N LEU A 69 8.48 -1.58 -9.10
CA LEU A 69 9.49 -0.97 -8.24
C LEU A 69 10.25 -2.07 -7.51
N GLU A 70 11.53 -2.20 -7.83
CA GLU A 70 12.46 -2.89 -6.96
C GLU A 70 12.35 -2.29 -5.55
N PRO A 71 12.35 -3.12 -4.49
CA PRO A 71 12.41 -2.56 -3.15
C PRO A 71 13.63 -1.65 -3.10
N LYS A 72 13.44 -0.36 -2.83
CA LYS A 72 14.55 0.55 -2.53
C LYS A 72 15.18 0.03 -1.24
N VAL A 73 16.12 -0.89 -1.39
CA VAL A 73 17.07 -1.28 -0.37
C VAL A 73 17.82 0.00 0.00
N ALA A 74 17.68 0.40 1.25
CA ALA A 74 18.56 1.40 1.84
C ALA A 74 19.93 0.75 2.08
#